data_AF-A0A1F2TNL7-F1
#
_entry.id   AF-A0A1F2TNL7-F1
#
_cell.length_a   1.000
_cell.length_b   1.000
_cell.length_c   1.000
_cell.angle_alpha   90.00
_cell.angle_beta   90.00
_cell.angle_gamma   90.00
#
_symmetry.space_group_name_H-M   'P 1'
#
loop_
_entity.id
_entity.type
_entity.pdbx_description
1 polymer ?
#
loop_
_entity_poly.entity_id
_entity_poly.type
_entity_poly.pdbx_seq_one_letter_code
_entity_poly.pdbx_strand_id
1 'polypeptide(L)' 'MIVGIGVDLIEVSRLRLAIERHGERFLRRVFTPAEIAYCQSKKNPYERFAARFAAKEAAMKALGTGWRRG' A
#
# COMPACT_ATOMS: atom_id res chain seq x y z
N MET A 1 21.42 -11.36 -13.18
CA MET A 1 20.47 -12.45 -12.89
C MET A 1 19.29 -11.86 -12.14
N ILE A 2 18.05 -12.15 -12.54
CA ILE A 2 16.85 -11.64 -11.85
C ILE A 2 16.62 -12.52 -10.60
N VAL A 3 16.48 -11.91 -9.42
CA VAL A 3 16.29 -12.61 -8.14
C VAL A 3 14.84 -13.07 -7.94
N GLY A 4 13.88 -12.29 -8.46
CA GLY A 4 12.46 -12.61 -8.43
C GLY A 4 11.64 -11.51 -9.09
N ILE A 5 10.38 -11.81 -9.40
CA ILE A 5 9.42 -10.87 -10.00
C ILE A 5 8.15 -10.87 -9.15
N GLY A 6 7.51 -9.70 -9.04
CA GLY A 6 6.26 -9.55 -8.35
C GLY A 6 5.38 -8.51 -9.04
N VAL A 7 4.09 -8.83 -9.10
CA VAL A 7 3.05 -7.97 -9.66
C VAL A 7 1.87 -7.96 -8.71
N ASP A 8 1.25 -6.81 -8.55
CA ASP A 8 0.04 -6.65 -7.76
C ASP A 8 -0.87 -5.58 -8.35
N LEU A 9 -2.18 -5.74 -8.12
CA LEU A 9 -3.21 -4.83 -8.60
C LEU A 9 -4.18 -4.54 -7.46
N ILE A 10 -4.45 -3.25 -7.25
CA ILE A 10 -5.31 -2.76 -6.18
C ILE A 10 -6.39 -1.86 -6.76
N GLU A 11 -7.63 -2.17 -6.41
CA GLU A 11 -8.77 -1.31 -6.71
C GLU A 11 -8.81 -0.13 -5.74
N VAL A 12 -8.78 1.10 -6.26
CA VAL A 12 -8.69 2.33 -5.44
C VAL A 12 -9.91 2.49 -4.52
N SER A 13 -11.12 2.20 -5.03
CA SER A 13 -12.38 2.20 -4.29
C SER A 13 -12.34 1.26 -3.08
N ARG A 14 -11.83 0.03 -3.27
CA ARG A 14 -11.72 -0.97 -2.20
C ARG A 14 -10.75 -0.53 -1.11
N LEU A 15 -9.58 0.01 -1.48
CA LEU A 15 -8.63 0.52 -0.50
C LEU A 15 -9.19 1.75 0.24
N ARG A 16 -9.87 2.65 -0.49
CA ARG A 16 -10.55 3.80 0.10
C ARG A 16 -11.55 3.35 1.18
N LEU A 17 -12.42 2.40 0.87
CA LEU A 17 -13.38 1.87 1.85
C LEU A 17 -12.69 1.26 3.07
N ALA A 18 -11.57 0.56 2.88
CA ALA A 18 -10.78 0.03 4.00
C ALA A 18 -10.18 1.14 4.87
N ILE A 19 -9.63 2.19 4.27
CA ILE A 19 -9.09 3.35 4.98
C ILE A 19 -10.20 4.09 5.71
N GLU A 20 -11.36 4.32 5.09
CA GLU A 20 -12.50 5.00 5.70
C GLU A 20 -13.07 4.17 6.87
N ARG A 21 -13.15 2.85 6.73
CA ARG A 21 -13.68 1.95 7.77
C ARG A 21 -12.76 1.82 8.98
N HIS A 22 -11.44 1.81 8.77
CA HIS A 22 -10.46 1.50 9.82
C HIS A 22 -9.61 2.71 10.26
N GLY A 23 -9.71 3.83 9.53
CA GLY A 23 -9.08 5.11 9.84
C GLY A 23 -7.57 5.03 9.99
N GLU A 24 -7.05 5.84 10.93
CA GLU A 24 -5.62 5.93 11.22
C GLU A 24 -4.98 4.59 11.60
N ARG A 25 -5.72 3.69 12.26
CA ARG A 25 -5.18 2.39 12.68
C ARG A 25 -4.70 1.57 11.48
N PHE A 26 -5.46 1.59 10.38
CA PHE A 26 -5.05 0.93 9.15
C PHE A 26 -3.86 1.65 8.52
N LEU A 27 -3.90 2.98 8.45
CA LEU A 27 -2.84 3.76 7.82
C LEU A 27 -1.50 3.54 8.51
N ARG A 28 -1.45 3.61 9.84
CA ARG A 28 -0.20 3.44 10.62
C ARG A 28 0.33 2.01 10.61
N ARG A 29 -0.53 1.02 10.34
CA ARG A 29 -0.13 -0.39 10.21
C ARG A 29 0.56 -0.67 8.87
N VAL A 30 0.12 0.00 7.81
CA VAL A 30 0.52 -0.31 6.43
C VAL A 30 1.55 0.69 5.87
N PHE A 31 1.47 1.95 6.30
CA PHE A 31 2.27 3.05 5.78
C PHE A 31 3.16 3.65 6.85
N THR A 32 4.34 4.12 6.46
CA THR A 32 5.20 4.90 7.35
C THR A 32 4.66 6.33 7.48
N PRO A 33 5.04 7.09 8.53
CA PRO A 33 4.58 8.47 8.71
C PRO A 33 4.86 9.38 7.50
N ALA A 34 6.03 9.23 6.88
CA ALA A 34 6.40 10.00 5.68
C ALA A 34 5.51 9.67 4.47
N GLU A 35 5.11 8.42 4.33
CA GLU A 35 4.22 7.97 3.25
C GLU A 35 2.81 8.52 3.44
N ILE A 36 2.31 8.52 4.67
CA ILE A 36 1.00 9.09 5.02
C ILE A 36 1.00 10.59 4.69
N ALA A 37 1.99 11.33 5.18
CA ALA A 37 2.13 12.76 4.93
C ALA A 37 2.21 13.06 3.42
N TYR A 38 3.01 12.28 2.67
CA TYR A 38 3.11 12.41 1.23
C TYR A 38 1.75 12.20 0.54
N CYS A 39 1.07 11.09 0.83
CA CYS A 39 -0.21 10.76 0.19
C CYS A 39 -1.28 11.81 0.49
N GLN A 40 -1.37 12.26 1.75
CA GLN A 40 -2.33 13.29 2.17
C GLN A 40 -2.06 14.66 1.55
N SER A 41 -0.81 14.97 1.20
CA SER A 41 -0.45 16.23 0.52
C SER A 41 -0.92 16.34 -0.94
N LYS A 42 -1.44 15.26 -1.53
CA LYS A 42 -1.81 15.21 -2.96
C LYS A 42 -3.31 15.39 -3.16
N LYS A 43 -3.69 15.92 -4.33
CA LYS A 43 -5.09 16.12 -4.75
C LYS A 43 -5.94 14.84 -4.66
N ASN A 44 -5.38 13.70 -5.05
CA ASN A 44 -6.05 12.40 -5.04
C ASN A 44 -5.34 11.44 -4.06
N PRO A 45 -5.54 11.57 -2.74
CA PRO A 45 -4.76 10.84 -1.75
C PRO A 45 -4.96 9.32 -1.84
N TYR A 46 -6.19 8.86 -2.10
CA TYR A 46 -6.51 7.43 -2.17
C TYR A 46 -5.82 6.69 -3.31
N GLU A 47 -5.65 7.33 -4.48
CA GLU A 47 -4.85 6.76 -5.57
C GLU A 47 -3.38 6.59 -5.17
N ARG A 48 -2.84 7.56 -4.41
CA ARG A 48 -1.44 7.50 -3.93
C ARG A 48 -1.26 6.41 -2.90
N PHE A 49 -2.23 6.25 -1.98
CA PHE A 49 -2.25 5.10 -1.08
C PHE A 49 -2.35 3.78 -1.83
N ALA A 50 -3.21 3.68 -2.86
CA ALA A 50 -3.38 2.47 -3.65
C ALA A 50 -2.13 2.07 -4.43
N ALA A 51 -1.50 3.02 -5.12
CA ALA A 51 -0.25 2.77 -5.84
C ALA A 51 0.85 2.27 -4.90
N ARG A 52 0.96 2.87 -3.70
CA ARG A 52 1.96 2.47 -2.71
C ARG A 52 1.64 1.12 -2.09
N PHE A 53 0.36 0.81 -1.85
CA PHE A 53 -0.06 -0.50 -1.37
C PHE A 53 0.32 -1.60 -2.37
N ALA A 54 -0.05 -1.43 -3.64
CA ALA A 54 0.27 -2.36 -4.72
C ALA A 54 1.79 -2.53 -4.88
N ALA A 55 2.56 -1.44 -4.80
CA ALA A 55 4.02 -1.50 -4.89
C ALA A 55 4.65 -2.31 -3.75
N LYS A 56 4.14 -2.20 -2.51
CA LYS A 56 4.61 -3.00 -1.38
C LYS A 56 4.30 -4.49 -1.59
N GLU A 57 3.08 -4.81 -2.00
CA GLU A 57 2.67 -6.19 -2.32
C GLU A 57 3.52 -6.80 -3.44
N ALA A 58 3.70 -6.06 -4.55
CA ALA A 58 4.57 -6.49 -5.65
C ALA A 58 6.01 -6.73 -5.18
N ALA A 59 6.57 -5.85 -4.36
CA ALA A 59 7.93 -5.99 -3.83
C ALA A 59 8.07 -7.26 -2.96
N MET A 60 7.15 -7.51 -2.03
CA MET A 60 7.23 -8.72 -1.20
C MET A 60 7.04 -10.01 -1.99
N LYS A 61 6.23 -9.99 -3.06
CA LYS A 61 6.10 -11.12 -4.00
C LYS A 61 7.41 -11.38 -4.72
N ALA A 62 8.08 -10.33 -5.20
CA ALA A 62 9.39 -10.45 -5.84
C ALA A 62 10.46 -10.99 -4.87
N LEU A 63 10.37 -10.63 -3.58
CA LEU A 63 11.27 -11.09 -2.53
C LEU A 63 10.93 -12.49 -1.98
N GLY A 64 9.76 -13.05 -2.31
CA GLY A 64 9.32 -14.38 -1.83
C GLY A 64 8.95 -14.45 -0.34
N THR A 65 8.81 -13.31 0.35
CA THR A 65 8.58 -13.25 1.80
C THR A 65 7.11 -13.17 2.19
N GLY A 66 6.25 -12.64 1.30
CA GLY A 66 4.82 -12.45 1.50
C GLY A 66 4.45 -11.49 2.65
N TRP A 67 3.17 -11.09 2.74
CA TRP A 67 2.67 -10.24 3.85
C TRP A 67 2.43 -11.10 5.11
N ARG A 68 3.50 -11.52 5.81
CA ARG A 68 3.39 -12.46 6.95
C ARG A 68 3.15 -11.83 8.32
N ARG A 69 3.29 -10.51 8.49
CA ARG A 69 3.13 -9.82 9.78
C ARG A 69 2.51 -8.43 9.63
N GLY A 70 1.32 -8.37 9.03
CA GLY A 70 0.52 -7.14 9.09
C GLY A 70 0.33 -6.69 10.52
#